data_AF-A0A143C2J8-F1
#
_entry.id   AF-A0A143C2J8-F1
#
_cell.length_a   1.000
_cell.length_b   1.000
_cell.length_c   1.000
_cell.angle_alpha   90.00
_cell.angle_beta   90.00
_cell.angle_gamma   90.00
#
_symmetry.space_group_name_H-M   'P 1'
#
loop_
_entity.id
_entity.type
_entity.pdbx_description
1 polymer ?
#
loop_
_entity_poly.entity_id
_entity_poly.type
_entity_poly.pdbx_seq_one_letter_code
_entity_poly.pdbx_strand_id
1 'polypeptide(L)'
;MSAYSRAYRALTSGRTLRPDEAAQLLAQLRKELGEDIAKTVAAELDGQFRRAAADTDAEFRRKRRKYGAAMRTVNRFRELAASPFRATIPPQSNNRSTS
;
A
#
# COMPACT_ATOMS: atom_id res chain seq x y z
N MET A 1 11.37 16.49 -6.18
CA MET A 1 11.88 16.56 -4.78
C MET A 1 10.89 15.82 -3.90
N SER A 2 11.31 14.80 -3.15
CA SER A 2 10.42 13.92 -2.35
C SER A 2 9.67 14.68 -1.24
N ALA A 3 8.50 14.18 -0.83
CA ALA A 3 7.76 14.66 0.34
C ALA A 3 8.60 14.55 1.63
N TYR A 4 9.42 13.50 1.78
CA TYR A 4 10.33 13.35 2.93
C TYR A 4 11.34 14.51 3.03
N SER A 5 11.95 14.89 1.91
CA SER A 5 12.91 16.01 1.87
C SER A 5 12.25 17.35 2.20
N ARG A 6 10.99 17.53 1.76
CA ARG A 6 10.21 18.74 2.06
C ARG A 6 9.78 18.78 3.52
N ALA A 7 9.39 17.63 4.09
CA ALA A 7 9.09 17.51 5.51
C ALA A 7 10.31 17.79 6.38
N TYR A 8 11.45 17.19 6.04
CA TYR A 8 12.71 17.46 6.73
C TYR A 8 13.08 18.94 6.69
N ARG A 9 13.00 19.58 5.52
CA ARG A 9 13.26 21.03 5.39
C ARG A 9 12.26 21.85 6.21
N ALA A 10 10.99 21.53 6.20
CA ALA A 10 9.99 22.24 6.98
C ALA A 10 10.28 22.15 8.49
N LEU A 11 10.61 20.96 8.98
CA LEU A 11 10.96 20.72 10.39
C LEU A 11 12.26 21.42 10.82
N THR A 12 13.24 21.53 9.92
CA THR A 12 14.57 22.10 10.24
C THR A 12 14.68 23.60 9.99
N SER A 13 13.85 24.17 9.12
CA SER A 13 13.93 25.59 8.74
C SER A 13 13.41 26.58 9.79
N GLY A 14 12.81 26.10 10.88
CA GLY A 14 12.19 26.96 11.91
C GLY A 14 10.94 27.72 11.45
N ARG A 15 10.53 27.56 10.19
CA ARG A 15 9.30 28.15 9.65
C ARG A 15 8.10 27.26 10.02
N THR A 16 7.10 27.86 10.66
CA THR A 16 5.80 27.22 10.88
C THR A 16 5.09 26.98 9.56
N LEU A 17 4.73 25.72 9.28
CA LEU A 17 3.87 25.36 8.15
C LEU A 17 2.45 25.87 8.41
N ARG A 18 1.81 26.45 7.39
CA ARG A 18 0.37 26.72 7.47
C ARG A 18 -0.40 25.39 7.52
N PRO A 19 -1.59 25.34 8.14
CA PRO A 19 -2.38 24.11 8.22
C PRO A 19 -2.61 23.43 6.85
N ASP A 20 -2.89 24.20 5.80
CA ASP A 20 -3.09 23.66 4.45
C ASP A 20 -1.80 23.08 3.85
N GLU A 21 -0.67 23.75 4.07
CA GLU A 21 0.66 23.28 3.63
C GLU A 21 1.03 21.97 4.34
N ALA A 22 0.75 21.88 5.64
CA ALA A 22 0.96 20.67 6.42
C ALA A 22 0.04 19.53 5.97
N ALA A 23 -1.24 19.79 5.71
CA ALA A 23 -2.19 18.79 5.22
C ALA A 23 -1.77 18.22 3.86
N GLN A 24 -1.34 19.07 2.93
CA GLN A 24 -0.83 18.64 1.62
C GLN A 24 0.45 17.80 1.75
N LEU A 25 1.37 18.23 2.62
CA LEU A 25 2.62 17.51 2.86
C LEU A 25 2.37 16.13 3.47
N LEU A 26 1.47 16.03 4.46
CA LEU A 26 1.08 14.76 5.08
C LEU A 26 0.39 13.82 4.08
N ALA A 27 -0.48 14.34 3.22
CA ALA A 27 -1.11 13.55 2.16
C ALA A 27 -0.05 12.98 1.19
N GLN A 28 0.95 13.78 0.82
CA GLN A 28 2.04 13.34 -0.05
C GLN A 28 2.96 12.32 0.64
N LEU A 29 3.27 12.51 1.93
CA LEU A 29 4.03 11.54 2.73
C LEU A 29 3.30 10.20 2.83
N ARG A 30 1.99 10.22 3.08
CA ARG A 30 1.16 9.00 3.13
C ARG A 30 1.22 8.23 1.82
N LYS A 31 1.14 8.95 0.69
CA LYS A 31 1.24 8.34 -0.65
C LYS A 31 2.62 7.72 -0.89
N GLU A 32 3.70 8.49 -0.69
CA GLU A 32 5.07 8.01 -0.90
C GLU A 32 5.37 6.79 0.01
N LEU A 33 5.02 6.87 1.30
CA LEU A 33 5.18 5.76 2.24
C LEU A 33 4.39 4.51 1.82
N GLY A 34 3.14 4.68 1.38
CA GLY A 34 2.31 3.57 0.93
C GLY A 34 2.87 2.89 -0.33
N GLU A 35 3.44 3.66 -1.25
CA GLU A 35 4.12 3.14 -2.44
C GLU A 35 5.37 2.34 -2.05
N ASP A 36 6.19 2.86 -1.12
CA ASP A 36 7.41 2.21 -0.64
C ASP A 36 7.13 0.91 0.11
N ILE A 37 6.14 0.90 1.00
CA ILE A 37 5.70 -0.31 1.71
C ILE A 37 5.18 -1.33 0.70
N ALA A 38 4.30 -0.91 -0.23
CA ALA A 38 3.77 -1.82 -1.23
C ALA A 38 4.86 -2.43 -2.11
N LYS A 39 5.88 -1.64 -2.47
CA LYS A 39 7.03 -2.12 -3.26
C LYS A 39 7.86 -3.13 -2.47
N THR A 40 8.16 -2.85 -1.20
CA THR A 40 8.93 -3.73 -0.33
C THR A 40 8.21 -5.06 -0.11
N VAL A 41 6.92 -5.01 0.22
CA VAL A 41 6.10 -6.22 0.42
C VAL A 41 5.98 -7.02 -0.88
N ALA A 42 5.79 -6.36 -2.03
CA ALA A 42 5.74 -7.07 -3.31
C ALA A 42 7.06 -7.80 -3.63
N ALA A 43 8.21 -7.20 -3.31
CA ALA A 43 9.52 -7.82 -3.49
C ALA A 43 9.73 -9.02 -2.55
N GLU A 44 9.31 -8.91 -1.29
CA GLU A 44 9.36 -10.01 -0.33
C GLU A 44 8.47 -11.18 -0.76
N LEU A 45 7.23 -10.88 -1.17
CA LEU A 45 6.29 -11.89 -1.67
C LEU A 45 6.82 -12.55 -2.94
N ASP A 46 7.41 -11.81 -3.88
CA ASP A 46 8.01 -12.41 -5.08
C ASP A 46 9.09 -13.43 -4.70
N GLY A 47 9.97 -13.10 -3.74
CA GLY A 47 10.98 -14.01 -3.23
C GLY A 47 10.41 -15.28 -2.59
N GLN A 48 9.33 -15.16 -1.82
CA GLN A 48 8.71 -16.29 -1.11
C GLN A 48 7.94 -17.25 -2.02
N PHE A 49 7.34 -16.73 -3.10
CA PHE A 49 6.46 -17.51 -3.99
C PHE A 49 7.15 -17.97 -5.29
N ARG A 50 8.48 -17.87 -5.38
CA ARG A 50 9.25 -18.43 -6.51
C ARG A 50 9.11 -19.95 -6.57
N ARG A 51 9.25 -20.48 -7.78
CA ARG A 51 9.33 -21.92 -8.01
C ARG A 51 10.63 -22.45 -7.41
N ALA A 52 10.51 -23.41 -6.50
CA ALA A 52 11.66 -24.18 -6.01
C ALA A 52 11.91 -25.40 -6.92
N ALA A 53 13.14 -25.90 -6.93
CA ALA A 53 13.48 -27.10 -7.69
C ALA A 53 12.70 -28.35 -7.23
N ALA A 54 12.26 -28.36 -5.96
CA ALA A 54 11.46 -29.43 -5.37
C ALA A 54 9.95 -29.29 -5.63
N ASP A 55 9.48 -28.18 -6.20
CA ASP A 55 8.05 -27.95 -6.38
C ASP A 55 7.49 -28.76 -7.56
N THR A 56 6.43 -29.51 -7.30
CA THR A 56 5.55 -30.03 -8.35
C THR A 56 4.76 -28.90 -9.01
N ASP A 57 4.27 -29.14 -10.24
CA ASP A 57 3.43 -28.16 -10.95
C ASP A 57 2.12 -27.82 -10.20
N ALA A 58 1.60 -28.77 -9.41
CA ALA A 58 0.42 -28.55 -8.58
C ALA A 58 0.72 -27.60 -7.41
N GLU A 59 1.87 -27.76 -6.75
CA GLU A 59 2.32 -26.89 -5.66
C GLU A 59 2.65 -25.49 -6.17
N PHE A 60 3.33 -25.38 -7.30
CA PHE A 60 3.62 -24.10 -7.93
C PHE A 60 2.33 -23.32 -8.28
N ARG A 61 1.31 -23.99 -8.83
CA ARG A 61 -0.01 -23.37 -9.07
C ARG A 61 -0.69 -22.89 -7.78
N ARG A 62 -0.56 -23.63 -6.67
CA ARG A 62 -1.07 -23.20 -5.35
C ARG A 62 -0.30 -21.98 -4.84
N LYS A 63 1.04 -21.96 -4.93
CA LYS A 63 1.89 -20.81 -4.58
C LYS A 63 1.50 -19.57 -5.37
N ARG A 64 1.34 -19.68 -6.70
CA ARG A 64 0.95 -18.56 -7.56
C ARG A 64 -0.43 -18.00 -7.21
N ARG A 65 -1.40 -18.84 -6.83
CA ARG A 65 -2.73 -18.37 -6.36
C ARG A 65 -2.61 -17.60 -5.04
N LYS A 66 -1.79 -18.07 -4.09
CA LYS A 66 -1.52 -17.38 -2.83
C LYS A 66 -0.82 -16.03 -3.06
N TYR A 67 0.18 -15.99 -3.94
CA TYR A 67 0.84 -14.75 -4.36
C TYR A 67 -0.16 -13.74 -4.93
N GLY A 68 -1.03 -14.18 -5.86
CA GLY A 68 -2.06 -13.31 -6.44
C GLY A 68 -3.04 -12.76 -5.39
N ALA A 69 -3.38 -13.56 -4.37
CA ALA A 69 -4.20 -13.09 -3.25
C ALA A 69 -3.48 -12.05 -2.39
N ALA A 70 -2.21 -12.28 -2.07
CA ALA A 70 -1.39 -11.33 -1.31
C ALA A 70 -1.21 -10.00 -2.07
N MET A 71 -0.94 -10.06 -3.37
CA MET A 71 -0.79 -8.86 -4.21
C MET A 71 -2.08 -8.04 -4.31
N ARG A 72 -3.27 -8.66 -4.26
CA ARG A 72 -4.53 -7.91 -4.18
C ARG A 72 -4.60 -7.08 -2.90
N THR A 73 -4.18 -7.63 -1.77
CA THR A 73 -4.11 -6.91 -0.49
C THR A 73 -3.12 -5.75 -0.55
N VAL A 74 -1.92 -5.98 -1.11
CA VAL A 74 -0.90 -4.94 -1.30
C VAL A 74 -1.42 -3.79 -2.18
N ASN A 75 -2.07 -4.12 -3.28
CA ASN A 75 -2.67 -3.11 -4.17
C ASN A 75 -3.77 -2.32 -3.46
N ARG A 76 -4.59 -2.98 -2.62
CA ARG A 76 -5.61 -2.30 -1.82
C ARG A 76 -5.01 -1.33 -0.81
N PHE A 77 -3.89 -1.69 -0.18
CA PHE A 77 -3.15 -0.77 0.68
C PHE A 77 -2.60 0.44 -0.08
N ARG A 78 -2.06 0.23 -1.30
CA ARG A 78 -1.61 1.33 -2.17
C ARG A 78 -2.74 2.29 -2.52
N GLU A 79 -3.92 1.77 -2.86
CA GLU A 79 -5.13 2.58 -3.09
C GLU A 79 -5.55 3.38 -1.84
N LEU A 80 -5.55 2.74 -0.67
CA LEU A 80 -5.88 3.39 0.59
C LEU A 80 -4.86 4.47 0.99
N ALA A 81 -3.58 4.27 0.68
CA ALA A 81 -2.53 5.24 0.94
C ALA A 81 -2.61 6.44 -0.02
N ALA A 82 -2.98 6.20 -1.28
CA ALA A 82 -3.17 7.25 -2.28
C ALA A 82 -4.52 7.98 -2.16
N SER A 83 -5.49 7.40 -1.44
CA SER A 83 -6.80 8.02 -1.22
C SER A 83 -6.66 9.30 -0.39
N PRO A 84 -7.19 10.44 -0.86
CA PRO A 84 -7.14 11.73 -0.15
C PRO A 84 -7.96 11.79 1.14
N PHE A 85 -8.40 10.63 1.65
CA PHE A 85 -9.19 10.45 2.87
C PHE A 85 -10.50 11.24 2.88
N ARG A 86 -11.55 10.63 2.34
CA ARG A 86 -12.79 10.55 3.09
C ARG A 86 -12.70 9.26 3.90
N ALA A 87 -12.93 9.32 5.20
CA ALA A 87 -13.21 8.15 6.02
C ALA A 87 -14.55 7.52 5.56
N THR A 88 -14.62 6.98 4.35
CA THR A 88 -15.79 6.20 3.92
C THR A 88 -15.58 4.79 4.43
N ILE A 89 -16.24 4.54 5.55
CA ILE A 89 -16.86 3.27 5.96
C ILE A 89 -16.89 2.31 4.76
N PRO A 90 -16.35 1.08 4.87
CA PRO A 90 -16.42 0.12 3.78
C PRO A 90 -17.88 -0.03 3.33
N PRO A 91 -18.20 -0.02 2.02
CA PRO A 91 -19.54 -0.33 1.58
C PRO A 91 -19.89 -1.71 2.11
N GLN A 92 -20.90 -1.78 3.00
CA GLN A 92 -21.49 -3.05 3.40
C GLN A 92 -21.91 -3.76 2.12
N SER A 93 -21.18 -4.81 1.73
CA SER A 93 -21.68 -5.75 0.75
C SER A 93 -22.94 -6.35 1.35
N ASN A 94 -24.11 -5.96 0.86
CA ASN A 94 -25.37 -6.61 1.17
C ASN A 94 -25.26 -8.06 0.69
N ASN A 95 -24.76 -8.95 1.54
CA ASN A 95 -24.89 -10.39 1.40
C ASN A 95 -26.35 -10.73 1.68
N ARG A 96 -27.23 -10.38 0.73
CA ARG A 96 -28.62 -10.86 0.74
C ARG A 96 -28.56 -12.30 0.22
N SER A 97 -28.49 -13.25 1.14
CA SER A 97 -28.80 -14.65 0.85
C SER A 97 -30.22 -14.70 0.28
N THR A 98 -30.35 -15.08 -0.99
CA THR A 98 -31.63 -15.53 -1.54
C THR A 98 -31.86 -16.95 -1.02
N SER A 99 -32.79 -17.08 -0.08
CA SER A 99 -33.44 -18.36 0.24
C SER A 99 -34.30 -18.83 -0.94
#